data_AF-A0ABD5DVX1-F1
#
_entry.id   AF-A0ABD5DVX1-F1
#
_cell.length_a   1.000
_cell.length_b   1.000
_cell.length_c   1.000
_cell.angle_alpha   90.00
_cell.angle_beta   90.00
_cell.angle_gamma   90.00
#
_symmetry.space_group_name_H-M   'P 1'
#
loop_
_entity.id
_entity.type
_entity.pdbx_description
1 polymer ?
#
loop_
_entity_poly.entity_id
_entity_poly.type
_entity_poly.pdbx_seq_one_letter_code
_entity_poly.pdbx_strand_id
1 'polypeptide(L)'
;MRYRKLDEDGDYSFGQGQNNFHSNTPEGVAQAVMTRLKFWVGEWFADTSDGTGWTTDVLGKYTDHLFELMIHQRILETQGVLRIDSFDSQFNGETRTLST
;
A
#
# COMPACT_ATOMS: atom_id res chain seq x y z
N MET A 1 -3.29 -16.11 -3.74
CA MET A 1 -3.90 -15.24 -2.72
C MET A 1 -5.42 -15.30 -2.78
N ARG A 2 -6.08 -15.18 -1.62
CA ARG A 2 -7.51 -14.93 -1.53
C ARG A 2 -7.71 -13.66 -0.72
N TYR A 3 -8.43 -12.68 -1.26
CA TYR A 3 -8.55 -11.34 -0.67
C TYR A 3 -9.99 -10.87 -0.75
N ARG A 4 -10.55 -10.28 0.31
CA ARG A 4 -11.94 -9.79 0.28
C ARG A 4 -12.00 -8.51 -0.54
N LYS A 5 -12.93 -8.42 -1.49
CA LYS A 5 -13.09 -7.24 -2.33
C LYS A 5 -13.56 -6.05 -1.49
N LEU A 6 -12.96 -4.90 -1.73
CA LEU A 6 -13.50 -3.63 -1.28
C LEU A 6 -14.49 -3.07 -2.29
N ASP A 7 -15.44 -2.28 -1.83
CA ASP A 7 -16.29 -1.45 -2.68
C ASP A 7 -15.58 -0.12 -3.04
N GLU A 8 -16.32 0.78 -3.69
CA GLU A 8 -15.80 2.07 -4.16
C GLU A 8 -15.38 2.99 -3.00
N ASP A 9 -15.98 2.83 -1.83
CA ASP A 9 -15.66 3.60 -0.62
C ASP A 9 -14.48 2.99 0.15
N GLY A 10 -14.02 1.80 -0.25
CA GLY A 10 -12.94 1.08 0.41
C GLY A 10 -13.42 0.20 1.57
N ASP A 11 -14.72 -0.07 1.68
CA ASP A 11 -15.32 -0.94 2.67
C ASP A 11 -15.44 -2.39 2.18
N TYR A 12 -15.56 -3.33 3.11
CA TYR A 12 -15.71 -4.74 2.73
C TYR A 12 -17.05 -5.01 2.07
N SER A 13 -17.02 -5.64 0.91
CA SER A 13 -18.22 -6.13 0.22
C SER A 13 -18.77 -7.43 0.84
N PHE A 14 -20.09 -7.46 1.08
CA PHE A 14 -20.83 -8.60 1.65
C PHE A 14 -22.03 -9.01 0.77
N GLY A 15 -22.62 -10.20 1.01
CA GLY A 15 -23.86 -10.63 0.33
C GLY A 15 -23.74 -11.39 -1.00
N GLN A 16 -22.56 -11.57 -1.60
CA GLN A 16 -22.39 -12.30 -2.89
C GLN A 16 -21.56 -13.58 -2.78
N GLY A 17 -21.40 -14.12 -1.56
CA GLY A 17 -20.68 -15.37 -1.32
C GLY A 17 -19.23 -15.32 -1.82
N GLN A 18 -18.88 -16.21 -2.76
CA GLN A 18 -17.53 -16.32 -3.32
C GLN A 18 -17.15 -15.12 -4.21
N ASN A 19 -18.14 -14.41 -4.77
CA ASN A 19 -17.88 -13.26 -5.65
C ASN A 19 -17.34 -12.03 -4.89
N ASN A 20 -17.45 -12.01 -3.56
CA ASN A 20 -16.88 -10.98 -2.69
C ASN A 20 -15.39 -11.21 -2.37
N PHE A 21 -14.74 -12.11 -3.10
CA PHE A 21 -13.31 -12.34 -2.97
C PHE A 21 -12.62 -12.24 -4.32
N HIS A 22 -11.46 -11.62 -4.34
CA HIS A 22 -10.42 -11.88 -5.33
C HIS A 22 -9.80 -13.25 -5.04
N SER A 23 -9.70 -14.09 -6.06
CA SER A 23 -9.07 -15.42 -5.96
C SER A 23 -8.00 -15.53 -7.04
N ASN A 24 -6.74 -15.30 -6.66
CA ASN A 24 -5.59 -15.26 -7.57
C ASN A 24 -5.77 -14.29 -8.76
N THR A 25 -6.34 -13.11 -8.52
CA THR A 25 -6.55 -12.10 -9.58
C THR A 25 -5.62 -10.90 -9.39
N PRO A 26 -5.26 -10.18 -10.49
CA PRO A 26 -4.42 -8.98 -10.41
C PRO A 26 -5.02 -7.88 -9.53
N GLU A 27 -6.33 -7.72 -9.52
CA GLU A 27 -7.03 -6.72 -8.71
C GLU A 27 -6.86 -7.01 -7.21
N GLY A 28 -6.79 -8.29 -6.83
CA GLY A 28 -6.47 -8.67 -5.45
C GLY A 28 -5.07 -8.21 -5.04
N VAL A 29 -4.08 -8.34 -5.94
CA VAL A 29 -2.71 -7.86 -5.69
C VAL A 29 -2.71 -6.33 -5.57
N ALA A 30 -3.39 -5.63 -6.49
CA ALA A 30 -3.51 -4.17 -6.45
C ALA A 30 -4.15 -3.69 -5.15
N GLN A 31 -5.23 -4.34 -4.71
CA GLN A 31 -5.87 -4.03 -3.43
C GLN A 31 -4.94 -4.28 -2.24
N ALA A 32 -4.18 -5.37 -2.25
CA ALA A 32 -3.22 -5.68 -1.19
C ALA A 32 -2.06 -4.66 -1.12
N VAL A 33 -1.59 -4.18 -2.27
CA VAL A 33 -0.59 -3.09 -2.33
C VAL A 33 -1.19 -1.82 -1.74
N MET A 34 -2.40 -1.43 -2.17
CA MET A 34 -3.07 -0.23 -1.67
C MET A 34 -3.28 -0.26 -0.15
N THR A 35 -3.78 -1.38 0.40
CA THR A 35 -4.01 -1.49 1.85
C THR A 35 -2.70 -1.47 2.64
N ARG A 36 -1.63 -2.11 2.14
CA ARG A 36 -0.31 -2.08 2.79
C ARG A 36 0.30 -0.68 2.82
N LEU A 37 0.14 0.10 1.75
CA LEU A 37 0.58 1.50 1.70
C LEU A 37 -0.26 2.39 2.63
N LYS A 38 -1.56 2.14 2.77
CA LYS A 38 -2.45 2.88 3.69
C LYS A 38 -2.27 2.51 5.16
N PHE A 39 -1.63 1.38 5.47
CA PHE A 39 -1.39 0.91 6.83
C PHE A 39 -0.09 1.52 7.38
N TRP A 40 -0.18 2.24 8.50
CA TRP A 40 0.94 2.99 9.09
C TRP A 40 1.64 2.19 10.19
N VAL A 41 2.94 2.42 10.34
CA VAL A 41 3.70 1.84 11.45
C VAL A 41 3.07 2.24 12.79
N GLY A 42 2.88 1.26 13.67
CA GLY A 42 2.28 1.45 14.99
C GLY A 42 0.75 1.37 15.05
N GLU A 43 0.05 1.25 13.92
CA GLU A 43 -1.42 1.09 13.92
C GLU A 43 -1.85 -0.31 14.39
N TRP A 44 -1.05 -1.34 14.14
CA TRP A 44 -1.37 -2.70 14.55
C TRP A 44 -0.82 -2.99 15.95
N PHE A 45 -1.73 -3.19 16.91
CA PHE A 45 -1.36 -3.40 18.31
C PHE A 45 -0.53 -4.65 18.57
N ALA A 46 -0.63 -5.69 17.73
CA ALA A 46 0.08 -6.95 17.95
C ALA A 46 1.51 -6.92 17.40
N ASP A 47 1.77 -6.04 16.43
CA ASP A 47 3.11 -5.78 15.90
C ASP A 47 3.17 -4.31 15.44
N THR A 48 3.74 -3.47 16.30
CA THR A 48 3.89 -2.04 16.03
C THR A 48 5.04 -1.73 15.08
N SER A 49 5.82 -2.73 14.68
CA SER A 49 6.92 -2.56 13.73
C SER A 49 6.47 -2.70 12.27
N ASP A 50 5.33 -3.34 12.02
CA ASP A 50 4.76 -3.44 10.67
C ASP A 50 3.94 -2.19 10.33
N GLY A 51 3.94 -1.85 9.04
CA GLY A 51 3.29 -0.69 8.47
C GLY A 51 4.20 0.07 7.51
N THR A 52 3.71 1.18 6.99
CA THR A 52 4.46 2.09 6.14
C THR A 52 4.89 3.30 6.98
N GLY A 53 6.21 3.56 7.03
CA GLY A 53 6.83 4.59 7.85
C GLY A 53 6.65 6.02 7.32
N TRP A 54 5.41 6.44 7.05
CA TRP A 54 5.11 7.71 6.37
C TRP A 54 5.70 8.94 7.08
N THR A 55 5.64 8.99 8.41
CA THR A 55 6.10 10.12 9.22
C THR A 55 7.60 10.19 9.41
N THR A 56 8.29 9.05 9.29
CA THR A 56 9.70 8.90 9.69
C THR A 56 10.60 8.78 8.47
N ASP A 57 10.22 7.94 7.52
CA ASP A 57 11.06 7.57 6.38
C ASP A 57 10.62 8.23 5.06
N VAL A 58 9.33 8.60 4.94
CA VAL A 58 8.77 9.13 3.68
C VAL A 58 8.64 10.66 3.66
N LEU A 59 7.91 11.25 4.62
CA LEU A 59 7.62 12.69 4.67
C LEU A 59 8.57 13.46 5.61
N GLY A 60 9.72 12.85 5.95
CA GLY A 60 10.74 13.43 6.80
C GLY A 60 11.49 14.60 6.17
N LYS A 61 12.34 15.27 6.95
CA LYS A 61 13.20 16.35 6.43
C LYS A 61 14.39 15.72 5.69
N TYR A 62 14.60 16.07 4.41
CA TYR A 62 15.68 15.55 3.53
C TYR A 62 15.50 14.10 3.01
N THR A 63 14.26 13.62 2.82
CA THR A 63 13.97 12.23 2.44
C THR A 63 13.74 12.00 0.94
N ASP A 64 13.95 13.01 0.08
CA ASP A 64 13.58 13.04 -1.36
C ASP A 64 14.07 11.86 -2.24
N HIS A 65 14.93 10.96 -1.71
CA HIS A 65 15.32 9.70 -2.36
C HIS A 65 15.05 8.44 -1.53
N LEU A 66 14.97 8.55 -0.21
CA LEU A 66 14.76 7.40 0.67
C LEU A 66 13.31 6.91 0.62
N PHE A 67 12.37 7.82 0.40
CA PHE A 67 10.96 7.44 0.38
C PHE A 67 10.61 6.53 -0.80
N GLU A 68 11.17 6.78 -1.98
CA GLU A 68 10.91 5.97 -3.17
C GLU A 68 11.37 4.54 -2.96
N LEU A 69 12.57 4.35 -2.40
CA LEU A 69 13.11 3.03 -2.07
C LEU A 69 12.22 2.27 -1.08
N MET A 70 11.71 2.96 -0.05
CA MET A 70 10.82 2.36 0.95
C MET A 70 9.47 1.95 0.34
N ILE A 71 8.87 2.80 -0.50
CA ILE A 71 7.62 2.47 -1.20
C ILE A 71 7.84 1.30 -2.16
N HIS A 72 8.91 1.32 -2.95
CA HIS A 72 9.29 0.22 -3.83
C HIS A 72 9.44 -1.09 -3.08
N GLN A 73 10.18 -1.09 -1.97
CA GLN A 73 10.39 -2.28 -1.16
C GLN A 73 9.06 -2.79 -0.59
N ARG A 74 8.22 -1.91 -0.05
CA ARG A 74 6.91 -2.29 0.49
C ARG A 74 6.00 -2.93 -0.56
N ILE A 75 6.01 -2.40 -1.79
CA ILE A 75 5.27 -2.96 -2.93
C ILE A 75 5.84 -4.33 -3.31
N LEU A 76 7.16 -4.47 -3.47
CA LEU A 76 7.81 -5.73 -3.84
C LEU A 76 7.62 -6.84 -2.79
N GLU A 77 7.59 -6.49 -1.50
CA GLU A 77 7.31 -7.43 -0.42
C GLU A 77 5.84 -7.86 -0.35
N THR A 78 4.95 -7.23 -1.14
CA THR A 78 3.54 -7.60 -1.17
C THR A 78 3.36 -8.90 -1.96
N GLN A 79 2.71 -9.88 -1.34
CA GLN A 79 2.45 -11.18 -1.97
C GLN A 79 1.74 -11.02 -3.33
N GLY A 80 2.33 -11.60 -4.37
CA GLY A 80 1.80 -11.59 -5.73
C GLY A 80 2.41 -10.52 -6.63
N VAL A 81 3.17 -9.57 -6.07
CA VAL A 81 4.04 -8.69 -6.86
C VAL A 81 5.30 -9.47 -7.25
N LEU A 82 5.61 -9.48 -8.55
CA LEU A 82 6.81 -10.16 -9.08
C LEU A 82 7.93 -9.18 -9.39
N ARG A 83 7.59 -8.01 -9.96
CA ARG A 83 8.51 -6.93 -10.28
C ARG A 83 7.75 -5.62 -10.43
N ILE A 84 8.49 -4.52 -10.40
CA ILE A 84 8.00 -3.18 -10.75
C ILE A 84 8.69 -2.78 -12.05
N ASP A 85 7.92 -2.57 -13.11
CA ASP A 85 8.44 -2.19 -14.43
C ASP A 85 8.77 -0.70 -14.53
N SER A 86 7.94 0.12 -13.90
CA SER A 86 8.04 1.57 -13.86
C SER A 86 7.41 2.07 -12.57
N PHE A 87 7.98 3.13 -12.01
CA PHE A 87 7.46 3.83 -10.85
C PHE A 87 7.71 5.31 -11.08
N ASP A 88 6.68 6.12 -10.92
CA ASP A 88 6.75 7.57 -11.00
C ASP A 88 6.20 8.13 -9.69
N SER A 89 6.89 9.09 -9.12
CA SER A 89 6.43 9.74 -7.90
C SER A 89 6.76 11.23 -7.96
N GLN A 90 5.81 12.05 -7.51
CA GLN A 90 5.96 13.49 -7.45
C GLN A 90 5.71 13.95 -6.02
N PHE A 91 6.79 14.41 -5.38
CA PHE A 91 6.71 15.02 -4.06
C PHE A 91 6.60 16.54 -4.18
N ASN A 92 5.49 17.10 -3.70
CA ASN A 92 5.32 18.53 -3.54
C ASN A 92 5.66 18.93 -2.09
N GLY A 93 6.83 19.54 -1.89
CA GLY A 93 7.30 19.99 -0.59
C GLY A 93 6.54 21.18 0.02
N GLU A 94 5.86 22.00 -0.80
CA GLU A 94 5.05 23.13 -0.32
C GLU A 94 3.73 22.65 0.30
N THR A 95 3.05 21.74 -0.38
CA THR A 95 1.77 21.19 0.07
C THR A 95 1.91 19.89 0.85
N ARG A 96 3.15 19.39 1.01
CA ARG A 96 3.49 18.11 1.66
C ARG A 96 2.65 16.95 1.12
N THR A 97 2.48 16.93 -0.20
CA THR A 97 1.64 15.94 -0.89
C THR A 97 2.53 15.08 -1.76
N LEU A 98 2.34 13.77 -1.66
CA LEU A 98 2.95 12.80 -2.56
C LEU A 98 1.87 12.32 -3.52
N SER A 99 2.14 12.44 -4.81
CA SER A 99 1.32 11.86 -5.87
C SER A 99 2.12 10.78 -6.58
N THR A 100 1.45 9.68 -6.90
CA THR A 100 1.97 8.47 -7.56
C THR A 100 1.05 8.12 -8.72
#